data_AF-A0A1V1WCE5-F1
#
_entry.id   AF-A0A1V1WCE5-F1
#
_cell.length_a   1.000
_cell.length_b   1.000
_cell.length_c   1.000
_cell.angle_alpha   90.00
_cell.angle_beta   90.00
_cell.angle_gamma   90.00
#
_symmetry.space_group_name_H-M   'P 1'
#
loop_
_entity.id
_entity.type
_entity.pdbx_description
1 polymer ?
#
loop_
_entity_poly.entity_id
_entity_poly.type
_entity_poly.pdbx_seq_one_letter_code
_entity_poly.pdbx_strand_id
1 'polypeptide(L)'
;MVDGLYFVLTSHVCAHFSIISDILESLDSSSVDRLANIVKDHQYILKLGEDLEDIFTASNLFNVLVGSLDICALGFNLTTGSWEQIPGCILFLLSVLLQIFMMSFFGENMIRESKKIGDAAFLCKWFEMDEKSKKTILTIMIRAKKPQQLTAYNFSTISYASFSKIISTSWSYFTILRTVYTPPEVSHSD
;
A
#
# COMPACT_ATOMS: atom_id res chain seq x y z
N MET A 1 -16.64 3.97 7.91
CA MET A 1 -17.16 2.71 7.31
C MET A 1 -16.29 2.25 6.15
N VAL A 2 -15.95 3.14 5.22
CA VAL A 2 -15.08 2.84 4.06
C VAL A 2 -13.67 2.40 4.48
N ASP A 3 -13.03 3.11 5.42
CA ASP A 3 -11.69 2.73 5.90
C ASP A 3 -11.68 1.36 6.59
N GLY A 4 -12.71 1.07 7.40
CA GLY A 4 -12.86 -0.23 8.06
C GLY A 4 -12.99 -1.38 7.05
N LEU A 5 -13.78 -1.19 5.99
CA LEU A 5 -13.91 -2.17 4.91
C LEU A 5 -12.57 -2.38 4.18
N TYR A 6 -11.86 -1.29 3.87
CA TYR A 6 -10.53 -1.34 3.26
C TYR A 6 -9.54 -2.14 4.12
N PHE A 7 -9.50 -1.88 5.43
CA PHE A 7 -8.61 -2.61 6.35
C PHE A 7 -8.94 -4.09 6.43
N VAL A 8 -10.21 -4.45 6.55
CA VAL A 8 -10.64 -5.86 6.63
C VAL A 8 -10.29 -6.59 5.34
N LEU A 9 -10.60 -6.02 4.18
CA LEU A 9 -10.35 -6.66 2.89
C LEU A 9 -8.85 -6.81 2.61
N THR A 10 -8.06 -5.77 2.86
CA THR A 10 -6.61 -5.84 2.62
C THR A 10 -5.94 -6.82 3.58
N SER A 11 -6.36 -6.86 4.85
CA SER A 11 -5.87 -7.85 5.83
C SER A 11 -6.26 -9.27 5.45
N HIS A 12 -7.50 -9.47 4.98
CA HIS A 12 -7.98 -10.76 4.52
C HIS A 12 -7.17 -11.29 3.33
N VAL A 13 -6.89 -10.43 2.35
CA VAL A 13 -6.06 -10.80 1.18
C VAL A 13 -4.61 -11.08 1.59
N CYS A 14 -4.02 -10.26 2.47
CA CYS A 14 -2.67 -10.52 2.99
C CYS A 14 -2.59 -11.86 3.74
N ALA A 15 -3.58 -12.17 4.58
CA ALA A 15 -3.64 -13.45 5.30
C ALA A 15 -3.72 -14.63 4.33
N HIS A 16 -4.56 -14.53 3.30
CA HIS A 16 -4.67 -15.55 2.26
C HIS A 16 -3.36 -15.75 1.48
N PHE A 17 -2.64 -14.67 1.16
CA PHE A 17 -1.32 -14.78 0.53
C PHE A 17 -0.30 -15.48 1.43
N SER A 18 -0.26 -15.14 2.72
CA SER A 18 0.64 -15.78 3.70
C SER A 18 0.33 -17.27 3.85
N ILE A 19 -0.95 -17.65 3.95
CA ILE A 19 -1.39 -19.05 4.03
C ILE A 19 -0.94 -19.84 2.80
N ILE A 20 -1.13 -19.31 1.59
CA ILE A 20 -0.66 -19.98 0.36
C ILE A 20 0.85 -20.12 0.36
N SER A 21 1.58 -19.09 0.77
CA SER A 21 3.04 -19.14 0.86
C SER A 21 3.50 -20.29 1.77
N ASP A 22 2.92 -20.43 2.95
CA ASP A 22 3.31 -21.47 3.92
C ASP A 22 2.89 -22.89 3.44
N ILE A 23 1.74 -23.02 2.78
CA ILE A 23 1.31 -24.29 2.15
C ILE A 23 2.26 -24.67 1.00
N LEU A 24 2.74 -23.69 0.24
CA LEU A 24 3.62 -23.92 -0.89
C LEU A 24 5.03 -24.32 -0.44
N GLU A 25 5.54 -23.70 0.63
CA GLU A 25 6.83 -24.05 1.24
C GLU A 25 6.82 -25.47 1.83
N SER A 26 5.69 -25.90 2.41
CA SER A 26 5.50 -27.25 2.94
C SER A 26 5.16 -28.32 1.90
N LEU A 27 5.12 -27.96 0.61
CA LEU A 27 4.78 -28.89 -0.46
C LEU A 27 5.93 -29.89 -0.73
N ASP A 28 5.61 -31.18 -0.67
CA ASP A 28 6.51 -32.29 -0.98
C ASP A 28 5.94 -33.16 -2.13
N SER A 29 6.80 -33.98 -2.73
CA SER A 29 6.54 -34.96 -3.78
C SER A 29 5.37 -35.92 -3.49
N SER A 30 5.02 -36.15 -2.23
CA SER A 30 3.90 -36.99 -1.80
C SER A 30 2.53 -36.27 -1.79
N SER A 31 2.53 -34.94 -1.89
CA SER A 31 1.33 -34.09 -1.75
C SER A 31 0.97 -33.35 -3.04
N VAL A 32 1.43 -33.87 -4.18
CA VAL A 32 1.23 -33.31 -5.52
C VAL A 32 -0.26 -33.12 -5.86
N ASP A 33 -1.14 -33.99 -5.36
CA ASP A 33 -2.59 -33.89 -5.60
C ASP A 33 -3.19 -32.56 -5.10
N ARG A 34 -2.54 -31.92 -4.12
CA ARG A 34 -2.95 -30.62 -3.58
C ARG A 34 -2.54 -29.45 -4.47
N LEU A 35 -1.60 -29.65 -5.39
CA LEU A 35 -1.08 -28.59 -6.27
C LEU A 35 -2.19 -27.98 -7.13
N ALA A 36 -3.14 -28.79 -7.61
CA ALA A 36 -4.27 -28.29 -8.37
C ALA A 36 -5.16 -27.33 -7.56
N ASN A 37 -5.31 -27.56 -6.25
CA ASN A 37 -6.06 -26.68 -5.36
C ASN A 37 -5.25 -25.42 -5.06
N ILE A 38 -3.95 -25.54 -4.78
CA ILE A 38 -3.06 -24.38 -4.55
C ILE A 38 -3.09 -23.42 -5.76
N VAL A 39 -3.07 -23.96 -6.99
CA VAL A 39 -3.17 -23.15 -8.20
C VAL A 39 -4.51 -22.43 -8.30
N LYS A 40 -5.62 -23.11 -7.98
CA LYS A 40 -6.96 -22.50 -7.98
C LYS A 40 -7.05 -21.40 -6.93
N ASP A 41 -6.57 -21.65 -5.73
CA ASP A 41 -6.58 -20.67 -4.63
C ASP A 41 -5.68 -19.46 -4.97
N HIS A 42 -4.50 -19.70 -5.56
CA HIS A 42 -3.61 -18.64 -6.01
C HIS A 42 -4.26 -17.79 -7.11
N GLN A 43 -4.92 -18.40 -8.10
CA GLN A 43 -5.66 -17.66 -9.13
C GLN A 43 -6.83 -16.87 -8.54
N TYR A 44 -7.55 -17.45 -7.58
CA TYR A 44 -8.66 -16.79 -6.90
C TYR A 44 -8.17 -15.54 -6.15
N ILE A 45 -7.06 -15.63 -5.41
CA ILE A 45 -6.53 -14.48 -4.67
C ILE A 45 -5.94 -13.42 -5.61
N LEU A 46 -5.30 -13.83 -6.71
CA LEU A 46 -4.85 -12.88 -7.72
C LEU A 46 -6.02 -12.08 -8.29
N LYS A 47 -7.13 -12.76 -8.61
CA LYS A 47 -8.35 -12.12 -9.09
C LYS A 47 -8.98 -11.21 -8.03
N LEU A 48 -9.03 -11.66 -6.77
CA LEU A 48 -9.50 -10.85 -5.67
C LEU A 48 -8.62 -9.60 -5.45
N GLY A 49 -7.31 -9.71 -5.64
CA GLY A 49 -6.38 -8.58 -5.62
C GLY A 49 -6.66 -7.57 -6.73
N GLU A 50 -6.91 -8.04 -7.95
CA GLU A 50 -7.31 -7.19 -9.09
C GLU A 50 -8.66 -6.50 -8.84
N ASP A 51 -9.66 -7.23 -8.35
CA ASP A 51 -10.98 -6.67 -8.02
C ASP A 51 -10.87 -5.61 -6.90
N LEU A 52 -10.01 -5.83 -5.89
CA LEU A 52 -9.73 -4.84 -4.85
C LEU A 52 -9.02 -3.60 -5.42
N GLU A 53 -8.05 -3.79 -6.30
CA GLU A 53 -7.39 -2.67 -6.97
C GLU A 53 -8.42 -1.83 -7.70
N ASP A 54 -9.28 -2.43 -8.54
CA ASP A 54 -10.30 -1.73 -9.31
C ASP A 54 -11.32 -0.99 -8.44
N ILE A 55 -11.78 -1.60 -7.35
CA ILE A 55 -12.74 -0.99 -6.42
C ILE A 55 -12.12 0.19 -5.67
N PHE A 56 -10.88 0.04 -5.21
CA PHE A 56 -10.25 1.02 -4.32
C PHE A 56 -9.41 2.05 -5.05
N THR A 57 -9.06 1.87 -6.34
CA THR A 57 -8.16 2.79 -7.05
C THR A 57 -8.65 4.24 -7.01
N ALA A 58 -9.96 4.45 -7.19
CA ALA A 58 -10.59 5.77 -7.13
C ALA A 58 -10.63 6.34 -5.70
N SER A 59 -10.95 5.49 -4.72
CA SER A 59 -10.95 5.86 -3.30
C SER A 59 -9.56 6.25 -2.82
N ASN A 60 -8.54 5.53 -3.28
CA ASN A 60 -7.13 5.77 -2.96
C ASN A 60 -6.68 7.13 -3.52
N LEU A 61 -7.04 7.42 -4.77
CA LEU A 61 -6.76 8.72 -5.38
C LEU A 61 -7.39 9.86 -4.60
N PHE A 62 -8.68 9.73 -4.25
CA PHE A 62 -9.38 10.73 -3.46
C PHE A 62 -8.73 10.93 -2.09
N ASN A 63 -8.37 9.84 -1.41
CA ASN A 63 -7.70 9.91 -0.11
C ASN A 63 -6.35 10.63 -0.18
N VAL A 64 -5.56 10.37 -1.24
CA VAL A 64 -4.28 11.07 -1.45
C VAL A 64 -4.47 12.56 -1.70
N LEU A 65 -5.44 12.93 -2.55
CA LEU A 65 -5.72 14.33 -2.87
C LEU A 65 -6.25 15.09 -1.65
N VAL A 66 -7.27 14.57 -0.98
CA VAL A 66 -7.86 15.18 0.21
C VAL A 66 -6.82 15.24 1.33
N GLY A 67 -6.09 14.15 1.57
CA GLY A 67 -5.02 14.13 2.57
C GLY A 67 -3.93 15.17 2.31
N SER A 68 -3.55 15.39 1.05
CA SER A 68 -2.57 16.44 0.71
C SER A 68 -3.10 17.85 0.98
N LEU A 69 -4.38 18.11 0.67
CA LEU A 69 -5.04 19.39 0.93
C LEU A 69 -5.19 19.64 2.43
N ASP A 70 -5.60 18.63 3.19
CA ASP A 70 -5.72 18.70 4.65
C ASP A 70 -4.37 19.01 5.30
N ILE A 71 -3.30 18.32 4.91
CA ILE A 71 -1.95 18.59 5.43
C ILE A 71 -1.55 20.05 5.13
N CYS A 72 -1.82 20.55 3.92
CA CYS A 72 -1.51 21.94 3.56
C CYS A 72 -2.34 22.95 4.36
N ALA A 73 -3.66 22.75 4.45
CA ALA A 73 -4.58 23.63 5.16
C ALA A 73 -4.28 23.66 6.66
N LEU A 74 -4.00 22.52 7.28
CA LEU A 74 -3.65 22.41 8.68
C LEU A 74 -2.28 23.02 8.96
N GLY A 75 -1.29 22.78 8.08
CA GLY A 75 0.02 23.44 8.17
C GLY A 75 -0.12 24.97 8.19
N PHE A 76 -0.97 25.52 7.32
CA PHE A 76 -1.25 26.95 7.32
C PHE A 76 -1.96 27.43 8.59
N ASN A 77 -2.99 26.70 9.06
CA ASN A 77 -3.67 27.01 10.31
C ASN A 77 -2.73 26.99 11.53
N LEU A 78 -1.74 26.10 11.55
CA LEU A 78 -0.71 26.07 12.60
C LEU A 78 0.19 27.31 12.59
N THR A 79 0.35 27.97 11.44
CA THR A 79 1.23 29.14 11.29
C THR A 79 0.47 30.46 11.53
N THR A 80 -0.81 30.51 11.15
CA THR A 80 -1.63 31.74 11.19
C THR A 80 -2.65 31.74 12.32
N GLY A 81 -2.96 30.58 12.91
CA GLY A 81 -4.01 30.41 13.90
C GLY A 81 -3.65 30.83 15.32
N SER A 82 -4.68 31.04 16.13
CA SER A 82 -4.54 31.36 17.56
C SER A 82 -3.93 30.19 18.35
N TRP A 83 -3.10 30.49 19.35
CA TRP A 83 -2.43 29.51 20.21
C TRP A 83 -3.38 28.47 20.85
N GLU A 84 -4.63 28.86 21.11
CA GLU A 84 -5.65 27.99 21.69
C GLU A 84 -6.13 26.85 20.76
N GLN A 85 -6.01 27.03 19.43
CA GLN A 85 -6.48 26.05 18.44
C GLN A 85 -5.36 25.11 17.94
N ILE A 86 -4.10 25.44 18.25
CA ILE A 86 -2.92 24.65 17.85
C ILE A 86 -3.01 23.18 18.29
N PRO A 87 -3.36 22.84 19.55
CA PRO A 87 -3.39 21.44 19.98
C PRO A 87 -4.38 20.59 19.18
N GLY A 88 -5.56 21.14 18.88
CA GLY A 88 -6.58 20.47 18.07
C GLY A 88 -6.13 20.26 16.62
N CYS A 89 -5.48 21.27 16.03
CA CYS A 89 -4.94 21.18 14.67
C CYS A 89 -3.84 20.11 14.55
N ILE A 90 -2.95 20.02 15.55
CA ILE A 90 -1.89 18.99 15.58
C ILE A 90 -2.51 17.59 15.69
N LEU A 91 -3.47 17.39 16.59
CA LEU A 91 -4.13 16.10 16.75
C LEU A 91 -4.85 15.66 15.47
N PHE A 92 -5.53 16.59 14.81
CA PHE A 92 -6.21 16.30 13.55
C PHE A 92 -5.20 15.98 12.43
N LEU A 93 -4.10 16.73 12.32
CA LEU A 93 -3.03 16.46 11.37
C LEU A 93 -2.41 15.08 11.58
N LEU A 94 -2.11 14.71 12.84
CA LEU A 94 -1.60 13.40 13.18
C LEU A 94 -2.58 12.28 12.80
N SER A 95 -3.89 12.51 13.00
CA SER A 95 -4.93 11.56 12.60
C SER A 95 -4.92 11.31 11.09
N VAL A 96 -4.86 12.36 10.27
CA VAL A 96 -4.80 12.25 8.80
C VAL A 96 -3.51 11.55 8.36
N LEU A 97 -2.37 11.91 8.95
CA LEU A 97 -1.09 11.27 8.64
C LEU A 97 -1.10 9.78 8.99
N LEU A 98 -1.66 9.40 10.14
CA LEU A 98 -1.82 8.00 10.54
C LEU A 98 -2.72 7.24 9.57
N GLN A 99 -3.81 7.84 9.08
CA GLN A 99 -4.69 7.20 8.11
C GLN A 99 -3.96 6.90 6.78
N ILE A 100 -3.23 7.88 6.23
CA ILE A 100 -2.46 7.69 4.98
C ILE A 100 -1.30 6.70 5.20
N PHE A 101 -0.64 6.76 6.36
CA PHE A 101 0.42 5.83 6.73
C PHE A 101 -0.10 4.39 6.79
N MET A 102 -1.21 4.16 7.50
CA MET A 102 -1.82 2.84 7.62
C MET A 102 -2.21 2.29 6.25
N MET A 103 -2.85 3.09 5.41
CA MET A 103 -3.17 2.70 4.04
C MET A 103 -1.94 2.26 3.23
N SER A 104 -0.86 3.03 3.34
CA SER A 104 0.42 2.74 2.68
C SER A 104 1.11 1.50 3.24
N PHE A 105 1.00 1.27 4.55
CA PHE A 105 1.48 0.06 5.23
C PHE A 105 0.79 -1.18 4.70
N PHE A 106 -0.54 -1.16 4.57
CA PHE A 106 -1.28 -2.30 4.03
C PHE A 106 -1.01 -2.54 2.54
N GLY A 107 -0.88 -1.48 1.74
CA GLY A 107 -0.46 -1.59 0.34
C GLY A 107 0.91 -2.24 0.19
N GLU A 108 1.89 -1.81 1.01
CA GLU A 108 3.22 -2.41 1.02
C GLU A 108 3.18 -3.88 1.50
N ASN A 109 2.40 -4.17 2.54
CA ASN A 109 2.26 -5.53 3.04
C ASN A 109 1.69 -6.47 1.97
N MET A 110 0.69 -6.03 1.22
CA MET A 110 0.14 -6.81 0.11
C MET A 110 1.18 -7.10 -0.97
N ILE A 111 2.00 -6.11 -1.34
CA ILE A 111 3.11 -6.28 -2.28
C ILE A 111 4.13 -7.30 -1.74
N ARG A 112 4.47 -7.22 -0.44
CA ARG A 112 5.41 -8.12 0.22
C ARG A 112 4.91 -9.56 0.26
N GLU A 113 3.69 -9.78 0.74
CA GLU A 113 3.10 -11.12 0.82
C GLU A 113 2.90 -11.73 -0.57
N SER A 114 2.54 -10.92 -1.58
CA SER A 114 2.46 -11.38 -2.97
C SER A 114 3.82 -11.83 -3.53
N LYS A 115 4.92 -11.19 -3.14
CA LYS A 115 6.27 -11.62 -3.54
C LYS A 115 6.70 -12.90 -2.83
N LYS A 116 6.35 -13.05 -1.55
CA LYS A 116 6.68 -14.21 -0.71
C LYS A 116 6.23 -15.53 -1.35
N ILE A 117 5.12 -15.54 -2.07
CA ILE A 117 4.64 -16.72 -2.82
C ILE A 117 5.66 -17.20 -3.86
N GLY A 118 6.30 -16.27 -4.57
CA GLY A 118 7.33 -16.62 -5.56
C GLY A 118 8.55 -17.25 -4.90
N ASP A 119 8.96 -16.72 -3.75
CA ASP A 119 10.07 -17.26 -2.96
C ASP A 119 9.73 -18.63 -2.38
N ALA A 120 8.53 -18.82 -1.83
CA ALA A 120 8.05 -20.10 -1.33
C ALA A 120 7.92 -21.16 -2.44
N ALA A 121 7.44 -20.76 -3.63
CA ALA A 121 7.41 -21.62 -4.81
C ALA A 121 8.81 -22.10 -5.19
N PHE A 122 9.81 -21.22 -5.07
CA PHE A 122 11.20 -21.53 -5.37
C PHE A 122 11.83 -22.48 -4.34
N LEU A 123 11.51 -22.28 -3.05
CA LEU A 123 12.06 -23.06 -1.94
C LEU A 123 11.44 -24.45 -1.77
N CYS A 124 10.25 -24.70 -2.32
CA CYS A 124 9.64 -26.03 -2.25
C CYS A 124 10.47 -27.09 -3.01
N LYS A 125 10.29 -28.38 -2.69
CA LYS A 125 11.02 -29.51 -3.32
C LYS A 125 10.54 -29.82 -4.74
N TRP A 126 10.27 -28.79 -5.55
CA TRP A 126 9.73 -28.92 -6.91
C TRP A 126 10.61 -29.78 -7.83
N PHE A 127 11.92 -29.86 -7.56
CA PHE A 127 12.86 -30.67 -8.33
C PHE A 127 12.63 -32.19 -8.18
N GLU A 128 12.01 -32.65 -7.10
CA GLU A 128 11.67 -34.07 -6.87
C GLU A 128 10.29 -34.45 -7.43
N MET A 129 9.51 -33.47 -7.90
CA MET A 129 8.16 -33.68 -8.41
C MET A 129 8.14 -34.11 -9.89
N ASP A 130 6.98 -34.59 -10.36
CA ASP A 130 6.74 -34.94 -11.76
C ASP A 130 6.81 -33.70 -12.69
N GLU A 131 6.95 -33.95 -13.99
CA GLU A 131 7.13 -32.89 -14.99
C GLU A 131 5.93 -31.92 -15.07
N LYS A 132 4.70 -32.41 -14.84
CA LYS A 132 3.49 -31.59 -14.88
C LYS A 132 3.46 -30.64 -13.68
N SER A 133 3.84 -31.12 -12.50
CA SER A 133 3.97 -30.32 -11.29
C SER A 133 5.06 -29.26 -11.40
N LYS A 134 6.23 -29.63 -11.93
CA LYS A 134 7.34 -28.70 -12.20
C LYS A 134 6.90 -27.54 -13.09
N LYS A 135 6.22 -27.81 -14.21
CA LYS A 135 5.69 -26.77 -15.11
C LYS A 135 4.68 -25.86 -14.43
N THR A 136 3.86 -26.42 -13.55
CA THR A 136 2.85 -25.68 -12.80
C THR A 136 3.48 -24.72 -11.79
N ILE A 137 4.45 -25.19 -10.99
CA ILE A 137 5.17 -24.37 -10.03
C ILE A 137 5.98 -23.28 -10.74
N LEU A 138 6.62 -23.61 -11.86
CA LEU A 138 7.31 -22.61 -12.69
C LEU A 138 6.36 -21.50 -13.16
N THR A 139 5.12 -21.86 -13.51
CA THR A 139 4.09 -20.87 -13.89
C THR A 139 3.75 -19.95 -12.72
N ILE A 140 3.64 -20.48 -11.50
CA ILE A 140 3.44 -19.69 -10.27
C ILE A 140 4.62 -18.74 -10.06
N MET A 141 5.86 -19.22 -10.18
CA MET A 141 7.06 -18.37 -10.04
C MET A 141 7.07 -17.22 -11.05
N ILE A 142 6.78 -17.51 -12.32
CA ILE A 142 6.73 -16.49 -13.38
C ILE A 142 5.64 -15.45 -13.08
N ARG A 143 4.47 -15.89 -12.60
CA ARG A 143 3.38 -14.98 -12.22
C ARG A 143 3.72 -14.14 -10.99
N ALA A 144 4.36 -14.73 -9.98
CA ALA A 144 4.78 -14.03 -8.76
C ALA A 144 5.82 -12.92 -9.00
N LYS A 145 6.54 -12.94 -10.13
CA LYS A 145 7.42 -11.82 -10.54
C LYS A 145 6.66 -10.50 -10.73
N LYS A 146 5.35 -10.55 -11.02
CA LYS A 146 4.47 -9.38 -11.04
C LYS A 146 3.66 -9.38 -9.75
N PRO A 147 4.13 -8.73 -8.67
CA PRO A 147 3.40 -8.69 -7.42
C PRO A 147 2.08 -7.93 -7.59
N GLN A 148 1.08 -8.33 -6.82
CA GLN A 148 -0.16 -7.58 -6.68
C GLN A 148 0.10 -6.28 -5.92
N GLN A 149 -0.42 -5.17 -6.46
CA GLN A 149 -0.15 -3.83 -5.95
C GLN A 149 -1.46 -3.04 -5.95
N LEU A 150 -1.69 -2.21 -4.92
CA LEU A 150 -2.77 -1.24 -4.97
C LEU A 150 -2.25 0.04 -5.60
N THR A 151 -2.96 0.56 -6.60
CA THR A 151 -2.62 1.84 -7.23
C THR A 151 -3.65 2.91 -6.91
N ALA A 152 -3.28 4.17 -7.09
CA ALA A 152 -4.19 5.31 -7.13
C ALA A 152 -4.34 5.77 -8.59
N TYR A 153 -5.22 5.11 -9.35
CA TYR A 153 -5.48 5.38 -10.76
C TYR A 153 -4.22 5.40 -11.64
N ASN A 154 -3.29 4.45 -11.41
CA ASN A 154 -1.95 4.42 -12.04
C ASN A 154 -1.06 5.65 -11.81
N PHE A 155 -1.48 6.63 -11.00
CA PHE A 155 -0.68 7.81 -10.68
C PHE A 155 0.47 7.47 -9.74
N SER A 156 0.20 6.62 -8.75
CA SER A 156 1.22 6.10 -7.83
C SER A 156 0.79 4.79 -7.18
N THR A 157 1.75 3.90 -6.93
CA THR A 157 1.53 2.66 -6.17
C THR A 157 1.45 2.97 -4.68
N ILE A 158 0.40 2.52 -4.00
CA ILE A 158 0.24 2.68 -2.54
C ILE A 158 1.33 1.87 -1.83
N SER A 159 2.32 2.59 -1.30
CA SER A 159 3.59 2.07 -0.77
C SER A 159 4.19 3.10 0.18
N TYR A 160 5.21 2.71 0.96
CA TYR A 160 5.95 3.66 1.80
C TYR A 160 6.59 4.80 0.99
N ALA A 161 7.03 4.51 -0.23
CA ALA A 161 7.59 5.50 -1.13
C ALA A 161 6.57 6.58 -1.51
N SER A 162 5.33 6.19 -1.79
CA SER A 162 4.25 7.14 -2.09
C SER A 162 3.88 7.99 -0.87
N PHE A 163 3.82 7.40 0.32
CA PHE A 163 3.61 8.15 1.56
C PHE A 163 4.67 9.25 1.76
N SER A 164 5.95 8.90 1.60
CA SER A 164 7.05 9.85 1.72
C SER A 164 6.95 10.97 0.67
N LYS A 165 6.56 10.64 -0.57
CA LYS A 165 6.31 11.63 -1.63
C LYS A 165 5.17 12.59 -1.27
N ILE A 166 4.05 12.08 -0.73
CA ILE A 166 2.89 12.90 -0.34
C ILE A 166 3.30 13.89 0.75
N ILE A 167 4.00 13.43 1.78
CA ILE A 167 4.51 14.31 2.86
C ILE A 167 5.46 15.36 2.30
N SER A 168 6.43 14.96 1.48
CA SER A 168 7.44 15.86 0.92
C SER A 168 6.81 16.96 0.04
N THR A 169 5.83 16.56 -0.78
CA THR A 169 5.09 17.48 -1.66
C THR A 169 4.24 18.44 -0.85
N SER A 170 3.53 17.95 0.17
CA SER A 170 2.72 18.79 1.06
C SER A 170 3.59 19.78 1.84
N TRP A 171 4.76 19.36 2.30
CA TRP A 171 5.73 20.24 2.98
C TRP A 171 6.28 21.34 2.06
N SER A 172 6.52 21.00 0.80
CA SER A 172 6.94 21.98 -0.22
C SER A 172 5.84 23.01 -0.48
N TYR A 173 4.59 22.59 -0.63
CA TYR A 173 3.45 23.51 -0.77
C TYR A 173 3.27 24.40 0.46
N PHE A 174 3.38 23.83 1.66
CA PHE A 174 3.35 24.58 2.91
C PHE A 174 4.45 25.67 2.96
N THR A 175 5.68 25.30 2.59
CA THR A 175 6.82 26.23 2.57
C THR A 175 6.58 27.37 1.59
N ILE A 176 6.10 27.08 0.37
CA ILE A 176 5.76 28.10 -0.64
C ILE A 176 4.69 29.05 -0.08
N LEU A 177 3.62 28.51 0.49
CA LEU A 177 2.52 29.31 1.04
C LEU A 177 3.02 30.23 2.16
N ARG A 178 3.91 29.73 3.02
CA ARG A 178 4.56 30.51 4.08
C ARG A 178 5.44 31.63 3.50
N THR A 179 6.24 31.35 2.47
CA THR A 179 7.07 32.37 1.81
C THR A 179 6.22 33.46 1.15
N VAL A 180 5.08 33.11 0.54
CA VAL A 180 4.17 34.09 -0.08
C VAL A 180 3.45 34.95 0.97
N TYR A 181 3.11 34.36 2.13
CA TYR A 181 2.38 35.07 3.19
C TYR A 181 3.30 35.86 4.14
N THR A 182 4.59 35.52 4.23
CA THR A 182 5.57 36.31 4.99
C THR A 182 5.91 37.56 4.17
N PRO A 183 5.57 38.78 4.62
CA PRO A 183 5.88 39.98 3.87
C PRO A 183 7.40 40.13 3.72
N PRO A 184 7.91 40.70 2.62
CA PRO A 184 9.33 41.03 2.51
C PRO A 184 9.67 41.96 3.67
N GLU A 185 10.72 41.63 4.42
CA GLU A 185 11.31 42.57 5.37
C GLU A 185 11.55 43.88 4.64
N VAL A 186 10.83 44.94 5.05
CA VAL A 186 11.17 46.30 4.67
C VAL A 186 12.57 46.51 5.24
N SER A 187 13.58 46.40 4.38
CA SER A 187 14.91 46.88 4.66
C SER A 187 14.78 48.37 4.95
N HIS A 188 14.68 48.72 6.22
CA HIS A 188 14.93 50.07 6.69
C HIS A 188 16.43 50.33 6.47
N SER A 189 16.78 50.74 5.26
CA SER A 189 17.80 51.74 5.05
C SER A 189 17.22 53.07 5.56
N ASP A 190 17.67 53.49 6.73
CA ASP A 190 18.17 54.84 7.04
C ASP A 190 18.61 54.92 8.51
#